data_AF-A0AB37LV43-F1
#
_entry.id   AF-A0AB37LV43-F1
#
_cell.length_a   1.000
_cell.length_b   1.000
_cell.length_c   1.000
_cell.angle_alpha   90.00
_cell.angle_beta   90.00
_cell.angle_gamma   90.00
#
_symmetry.space_group_name_H-M   'P 1'
#
loop_
_entity.id
_entity.type
_entity.pdbx_description
1 polymer ?
#
loop_
_entity_poly.entity_id
_entity_poly.type
_entity_poly.pdbx_seq_one_letter_code
_entity_poly.pdbx_strand_id
1 'polypeptide(L)'
;MNKTTLYCYVISPLDLTGLNRIVYNLSRGKNALLLLIDEAIGLVNTELRILNMRIKYPVQFQNRKNSLPSSPLHLTDETYLIEIMELVSGLFLSKRVVTHIGTESPLTEIGKAFEYLFNIKLGDVHKKHESVIKRKPSKVTEFLDTLRKAIIEESKKKGYL
;
A
#
# COMPACT_ATOMS: atom_id res chain seq x y z
N MET A 1 7.32 5.88 -25.20
CA MET A 1 6.92 4.87 -24.19
C MET A 1 8.20 4.24 -23.66
N ASN A 2 8.67 4.66 -22.47
CA ASN A 2 10.05 4.50 -22.04
C ASN A 2 10.38 3.09 -21.53
N LYS A 3 11.58 2.63 -21.88
CA LYS A 3 12.20 1.29 -21.69
C LYS A 3 12.40 0.82 -20.23
N THR A 4 11.75 1.41 -19.24
CA THR A 4 12.13 1.22 -17.82
C THR A 4 11.19 0.30 -17.02
N THR A 5 10.15 -0.28 -17.62
CA THR A 5 9.06 -0.93 -16.84
C THR A 5 9.12 -2.46 -16.78
N LEU A 6 10.15 -3.15 -17.30
CA LEU A 6 10.14 -4.63 -17.34
C LEU A 6 10.98 -5.36 -16.28
N TYR A 7 11.64 -4.67 -15.36
CA TYR A 7 12.55 -5.30 -14.38
C TYR A 7 11.96 -5.43 -12.96
N CYS A 8 10.70 -5.84 -12.83
CA CYS A 8 10.06 -6.02 -11.52
C CYS A 8 9.58 -7.44 -11.18
N TYR A 9 10.01 -8.48 -11.92
CA TYR A 9 9.78 -9.86 -11.53
C TYR A 9 11.03 -10.70 -11.77
N VAL A 10 11.91 -10.76 -10.77
CA VAL A 10 12.84 -11.90 -10.58
C VAL A 10 13.12 -12.00 -9.08
N ILE A 11 12.21 -12.61 -8.34
CA ILE A 11 12.51 -13.14 -7.00
C ILE A 11 12.98 -14.58 -7.25
N SER A 12 14.30 -14.77 -7.27
CA SER A 12 15.01 -16.03 -7.56
C SER A 12 14.92 -16.48 -9.04
N PRO A 13 16.03 -16.84 -9.72
CA PRO A 13 16.01 -17.41 -11.07
C PRO A 13 15.40 -18.82 -11.17
N LEU A 14 14.66 -19.27 -10.15
CA LEU A 14 13.64 -20.32 -10.28
C LEU A 14 12.41 -19.88 -11.11
N ASP A 15 12.51 -18.78 -11.86
CA ASP A 15 11.54 -18.43 -12.87
C ASP A 15 11.39 -19.58 -13.88
N LEU A 16 10.12 -19.90 -14.13
CA LEU A 16 9.50 -20.99 -14.90
C LEU A 16 10.31 -21.59 -16.07
N THR A 17 11.19 -20.82 -16.70
CA THR A 17 12.09 -21.23 -17.79
C THR A 17 13.19 -22.20 -17.36
N GLY A 18 13.80 -22.02 -16.19
CA GLY A 18 14.83 -22.93 -15.69
C GLY A 18 14.24 -24.31 -15.35
N LEU A 19 13.06 -24.33 -14.73
CA LEU A 19 12.37 -25.56 -14.36
C LEU A 19 11.87 -26.35 -15.58
N ASN A 20 11.28 -25.66 -16.57
CA ASN A 20 10.79 -26.29 -17.80
C ASN A 20 11.92 -26.93 -18.63
N ARG A 21 13.14 -26.36 -18.59
CA ARG A 21 14.28 -26.84 -19.38
C ARG A 21 14.97 -28.05 -18.72
N ILE A 22 15.08 -28.06 -17.39
CA ILE A 22 15.50 -29.23 -16.60
C ILE A 22 14.55 -30.41 -16.81
N VAL A 23 13.23 -30.17 -16.78
CA VAL A 23 12.20 -31.20 -17.03
C VAL A 23 12.31 -31.77 -18.46
N TYR A 24 12.56 -30.92 -19.45
CA TYR A 24 12.76 -31.35 -20.85
C TYR A 24 13.99 -32.24 -21.01
N ASN A 25 15.13 -31.87 -20.40
CA ASN A 25 16.38 -32.59 -20.54
C ASN A 25 16.36 -33.98 -19.87
N LEU A 26 15.59 -34.16 -18.78
CA LEU A 26 15.46 -35.43 -18.06
C LEU A 26 14.87 -36.58 -18.90
N SER A 27 14.15 -36.25 -19.99
CA SER A 27 13.51 -37.23 -20.88
C SER A 27 14.48 -37.93 -21.86
N ARG A 28 15.77 -37.54 -21.91
CA ARG A 28 16.67 -37.82 -23.05
C ARG A 28 17.83 -38.82 -22.80
N GLY A 29 17.74 -39.66 -21.76
CA GLY A 29 18.70 -40.75 -21.50
C GLY A 29 20.11 -40.29 -21.08
N LYS A 30 21.16 -41.12 -21.21
CA LYS A 30 22.51 -40.88 -20.63
C LYS A 30 23.16 -39.52 -20.99
N ASN A 31 22.80 -38.90 -22.12
CA ASN A 31 23.27 -37.57 -22.52
C ASN A 31 22.57 -36.42 -21.75
N ALA A 32 21.45 -36.71 -21.08
CA ALA A 32 20.75 -35.77 -20.21
C ALA A 32 21.59 -35.36 -19.00
N LEU A 33 22.38 -36.27 -18.44
CA LEU A 33 23.18 -36.00 -17.24
C LEU A 33 24.26 -34.94 -17.50
N LEU A 34 24.95 -35.02 -18.64
CA LEU A 34 25.92 -33.99 -19.06
C LEU A 34 25.25 -32.64 -19.28
N LEU A 35 24.09 -32.60 -19.93
CA LEU A 35 23.33 -31.37 -20.15
C LEU A 35 22.85 -30.74 -18.84
N LEU A 36 22.42 -31.56 -17.87
CA LEU A 36 22.00 -31.09 -16.55
C LEU A 36 23.18 -30.53 -15.74
N ILE A 37 24.38 -31.12 -15.88
CA ILE A 37 25.59 -30.63 -15.23
C ILE A 37 25.98 -29.26 -15.82
N ASP A 38 25.97 -29.12 -17.14
CA ASP A 38 26.28 -27.84 -17.80
C ASP A 38 25.26 -26.74 -17.44
N GLU A 39 23.98 -27.10 -17.32
CA GLU A 39 22.92 -26.19 -16.89
C GLU A 39 23.06 -25.78 -15.42
N ALA A 40 23.42 -26.72 -14.54
CA ALA A 40 23.71 -26.42 -13.13
C ALA A 40 24.92 -25.50 -12.98
N ILE A 41 25.99 -25.72 -13.76
CA ILE A 41 27.17 -24.82 -13.79
C ILE A 41 26.74 -23.43 -14.29
N GLY A 42 25.93 -23.37 -15.35
CA GLY A 42 25.37 -22.12 -15.86
C GLY A 42 24.58 -21.36 -14.79
N LEU A 43 23.76 -22.06 -14.01
CA LEU A 43 22.97 -21.50 -12.92
C LEU A 43 23.85 -20.98 -11.78
N VAL A 44 24.86 -21.73 -11.36
CA VAL A 44 25.80 -21.29 -10.32
C VAL A 44 26.53 -20.01 -10.77
N ASN A 45 26.94 -19.94 -12.04
CA ASN A 45 27.60 -18.77 -12.59
C ASN A 45 26.69 -17.54 -12.65
N THR A 46 25.40 -17.71 -12.97
CA THR A 46 24.45 -16.59 -12.98
C THR A 46 24.16 -16.10 -11.57
N GLU A 47 24.01 -16.99 -10.59
CA GLU A 47 23.86 -16.63 -9.18
C GLU A 47 25.09 -15.88 -8.63
N LEU A 48 26.30 -16.38 -8.92
CA LEU A 48 27.55 -15.70 -8.56
C LEU A 48 27.59 -14.29 -9.17
N ARG A 49 27.17 -14.15 -10.43
CA ARG A 49 27.10 -12.84 -11.10
C ARG A 49 26.09 -11.92 -10.43
N ILE A 50 24.90 -12.40 -10.05
CA ILE A 50 23.89 -11.62 -9.33
C ILE A 50 24.42 -11.18 -7.96
N LEU A 51 25.08 -12.08 -7.23
CA LEU A 51 25.69 -11.76 -5.95
C LEU A 51 26.77 -10.68 -6.09
N ASN A 52 27.65 -10.81 -7.08
CA ASN A 52 28.67 -9.79 -7.37
C ASN A 52 28.04 -8.43 -7.72
N MET A 53 26.93 -8.43 -8.48
CA MET A 53 26.20 -7.20 -8.76
C MET A 53 25.57 -6.59 -7.50
N ARG A 54 25.04 -7.41 -6.58
CA ARG A 54 24.52 -6.95 -5.28
C ARG A 54 25.60 -6.29 -4.42
N ILE A 55 26.79 -6.87 -4.39
CA ILE A 55 27.93 -6.33 -3.64
C ILE A 55 28.42 -5.01 -4.27
N LYS A 56 28.51 -4.97 -5.61
CA LYS A 56 29.02 -3.80 -6.33
C LYS A 56 28.03 -2.62 -6.36
N TYR A 57 26.73 -2.89 -6.39
CA TYR A 57 25.68 -1.90 -6.53
C TYR A 57 24.56 -2.07 -5.49
N PRO A 58 24.86 -2.01 -4.18
CA PRO A 58 23.90 -2.36 -3.14
C PRO A 58 22.60 -1.56 -3.22
N VAL A 59 22.65 -0.28 -3.60
CA VAL A 59 21.48 0.61 -3.71
C VAL A 59 20.45 0.14 -4.76
N GLN A 60 20.89 -0.49 -5.86
CA GLN A 60 19.98 -0.97 -6.91
C GLN A 60 19.23 -2.25 -6.49
N PHE A 61 19.81 -3.00 -5.55
CA PHE A 61 19.25 -4.23 -5.00
C PHE A 61 18.68 -4.05 -3.59
N GLN A 62 18.72 -2.83 -3.05
CA GLN A 62 17.91 -2.49 -1.89
C GLN A 62 16.46 -2.73 -2.31
N ASN A 63 15.78 -3.64 -1.61
CA ASN A 63 14.33 -3.70 -1.64
C ASN A 63 13.89 -2.26 -1.40
N ARG A 64 13.36 -1.59 -2.44
CA ARG A 64 12.65 -0.34 -2.23
C ARG A 64 11.65 -0.70 -1.17
N LYS A 65 11.85 -0.21 0.06
CA LYS A 65 10.80 -0.32 1.07
C LYS A 65 9.63 0.32 0.33
N ASN A 66 8.61 -0.47 0.01
CA ASN A 66 7.36 0.02 -0.54
C ASN A 66 6.62 0.85 0.53
N SER A 67 7.35 1.57 1.39
CA SER A 67 6.82 2.64 2.18
C SER A 67 6.51 3.74 1.20
N LEU A 68 5.22 3.89 0.92
CA LEU A 68 4.66 5.13 0.42
C LEU A 68 5.32 6.28 1.22
N PRO A 69 5.85 7.33 0.57
CA PRO A 69 6.48 8.43 1.28
C PRO A 69 5.54 8.92 2.38
N SER A 70 6.04 9.23 3.57
CA SER A 70 5.20 9.72 4.66
C SER A 70 4.35 10.89 4.16
N SER A 71 3.08 10.95 4.58
CA SER A 71 2.26 12.10 4.21
C SER A 71 2.91 13.38 4.75
N PRO A 72 2.91 14.49 3.99
CA PRO A 72 3.41 15.77 4.49
C PRO A 72 2.47 16.41 5.52
N LEU A 73 1.25 15.88 5.68
CA LEU A 73 0.24 16.43 6.59
C LEU A 73 0.29 15.75 7.95
N HIS A 74 0.15 16.58 8.98
CA HIS A 74 0.07 16.16 10.37
C HIS A 74 -1.10 16.87 11.05
N LEU A 75 -1.68 16.20 12.03
CA LEU A 75 -2.69 16.81 12.90
C LEU A 75 -2.00 17.62 14.00
N THR A 76 -2.67 18.65 14.48
CA THR A 76 -2.25 19.36 15.69
C THR A 76 -2.52 18.50 16.93
N ASP A 77 -1.85 18.81 18.04
CA ASP A 77 -2.04 18.12 19.32
C ASP A 77 -3.46 18.28 19.91
N GLU A 78 -4.26 19.17 19.32
CA GLU A 78 -5.64 19.46 19.71
C GLU A 78 -6.64 18.47 19.10
N THR A 79 -6.24 17.67 18.11
CA THR A 79 -7.14 16.75 17.40
C THR A 79 -7.08 15.34 17.98
N TYR A 80 -8.21 14.83 18.42
CA TYR A 80 -8.34 13.47 18.94
C TYR A 80 -8.62 12.47 17.82
N LEU A 81 -8.10 11.25 17.96
CA LEU A 81 -8.32 10.18 16.97
C LEU A 81 -9.81 9.86 16.73
N ILE A 82 -10.66 10.08 17.73
CA ILE A 82 -12.11 9.86 17.61
C ILE A 82 -12.77 10.86 16.65
N GLU A 83 -12.23 12.07 16.55
CA GLU A 83 -12.71 13.13 15.65
C GLU A 83 -12.36 12.80 14.20
N ILE A 84 -11.17 12.24 13.96
CA ILE A 84 -10.82 11.69 12.65
C ILE A 84 -11.70 10.50 12.30
N MET A 85 -11.99 9.64 13.27
CA MET A 85 -12.91 8.52 13.05
C MET A 85 -14.34 9.00 12.73
N GLU A 86 -14.76 10.16 13.23
CA GLU A 86 -16.04 10.81 12.90
C GLU A 86 -16.09 11.13 11.39
N LEU A 87 -15.02 11.71 10.84
CA LEU A 87 -14.89 11.95 9.39
C LEU A 87 -14.93 10.65 8.58
N VAL A 88 -14.12 9.67 8.97
CA VAL A 88 -14.06 8.35 8.31
C VAL A 88 -15.43 7.68 8.32
N SER A 89 -16.13 7.73 9.46
CA SER A 89 -17.47 7.16 9.62
C SER A 89 -18.50 7.90 8.77
N GLY A 90 -18.46 9.24 8.76
CA GLY A 90 -19.34 10.05 7.93
C GLY A 90 -19.16 9.76 6.43
N LEU A 91 -17.91 9.65 5.96
CA LEU A 91 -17.61 9.29 4.57
C LEU A 91 -18.09 7.88 4.23
N PHE A 92 -17.81 6.91 5.09
CA PHE A 92 -18.28 5.53 4.91
C PHE A 92 -19.82 5.44 4.82
N LEU A 93 -20.54 6.06 5.76
CA LEU A 93 -21.99 6.06 5.79
C LEU A 93 -22.61 6.84 4.63
N SER A 94 -21.91 7.87 4.12
CA SER A 94 -22.38 8.63 2.96
C SER A 94 -22.42 7.81 1.68
N LYS A 95 -21.66 6.71 1.60
CA LYS A 95 -21.50 5.85 0.42
C LYS A 95 -21.04 6.59 -0.84
N ARG A 96 -20.44 7.78 -0.68
CA ARG A 96 -19.96 8.62 -1.79
C ARG A 96 -18.53 8.32 -2.23
N VAL A 97 -17.76 7.58 -1.41
CA VAL A 97 -16.39 7.20 -1.73
C VAL A 97 -16.42 5.85 -2.44
N VAL A 98 -15.93 5.80 -3.67
CA VAL A 98 -15.90 4.58 -4.50
C VAL A 98 -14.47 4.14 -4.79
N THR A 99 -14.29 2.83 -4.94
CA THR A 99 -13.02 2.23 -5.33
C THR A 99 -12.73 2.52 -6.81
N HIS A 100 -11.53 2.17 -7.28
CA HIS A 100 -11.16 2.25 -8.70
C HIS A 100 -12.06 1.40 -9.62
N ILE A 101 -12.81 0.45 -9.06
CA ILE A 101 -13.76 -0.42 -9.78
C ILE A 101 -15.18 0.22 -9.80
N GLY A 102 -15.38 1.32 -9.06
CA GLY A 102 -16.66 2.02 -8.99
C GLY A 102 -17.63 1.50 -7.92
N THR A 103 -17.19 0.57 -7.07
CA THR A 103 -17.98 0.06 -5.94
C THR A 103 -17.80 0.92 -4.70
N GLU A 104 -18.78 0.93 -3.79
CA GLU A 104 -18.66 1.61 -2.49
C GLU A 104 -17.40 1.14 -1.74
N SER A 105 -16.62 2.10 -1.24
CA SER A 105 -15.36 1.79 -0.57
C SER A 105 -15.62 1.23 0.82
N PRO A 106 -14.98 0.10 1.18
CA PRO A 106 -15.11 -0.45 2.52
C PRO A 106 -14.48 0.48 3.56
N LEU A 107 -15.02 0.46 4.78
CA LEU A 107 -14.54 1.27 5.90
C LEU A 107 -13.03 1.15 6.12
N THR A 108 -12.48 -0.04 5.92
CA THR A 108 -11.05 -0.33 6.08
C THR A 108 -10.16 0.39 5.08
N GLU A 109 -10.61 0.56 3.83
CA GLU A 109 -9.87 1.30 2.82
C GLU A 109 -9.88 2.80 3.12
N ILE A 110 -11.05 3.34 3.48
CA ILE A 110 -11.18 4.74 3.89
C ILE A 110 -10.32 5.01 5.13
N GLY A 111 -10.38 4.13 6.14
CA GLY A 111 -9.58 4.24 7.35
C GLY A 111 -8.07 4.24 7.06
N LYS A 112 -7.58 3.31 6.23
CA LYS A 112 -6.17 3.26 5.80
C LYS A 112 -5.73 4.52 5.06
N ALA A 113 -6.61 5.07 4.23
CA ALA A 113 -6.32 6.32 3.53
C ALA A 113 -6.11 7.48 4.52
N PHE A 114 -6.93 7.57 5.57
CA PHE A 114 -6.77 8.58 6.63
C PHE A 114 -5.56 8.33 7.54
N GLU A 115 -5.25 7.07 7.86
CA GLU A 115 -4.02 6.70 8.57
C GLU A 115 -2.79 7.20 7.82
N TYR A 116 -2.74 6.95 6.51
CA TYR A 116 -1.68 7.47 5.65
C TYR A 116 -1.71 9.01 5.59
N LEU A 117 -2.88 9.61 5.33
CA LEU A 117 -3.04 11.05 5.13
C LEU A 117 -2.51 11.88 6.31
N PHE A 118 -2.69 11.43 7.54
CA PHE A 118 -2.31 12.18 8.75
C PHE A 118 -1.15 11.54 9.52
N ASN A 119 -0.53 10.49 9.00
CA ASN A 119 0.49 9.69 9.69
C ASN A 119 0.03 9.19 11.07
N ILE A 120 -1.22 8.76 11.18
CA ILE A 120 -1.82 8.27 12.43
C ILE A 120 -2.09 6.77 12.38
N LYS A 121 -2.37 6.17 13.55
CA LYS A 121 -2.87 4.80 13.68
C LYS A 121 -4.27 4.78 14.27
N LEU A 122 -5.25 4.43 13.46
CA LEU A 122 -6.63 4.21 13.87
C LEU A 122 -6.80 2.83 14.51
N GLY A 123 -6.03 1.81 14.13
CA GLY A 123 -6.18 0.47 14.70
C GLY A 123 -7.43 -0.24 14.18
N ASP A 124 -8.22 -0.87 15.05
CA ASP A 124 -9.46 -1.57 14.64
C ASP A 124 -10.55 -0.55 14.27
N VAL A 125 -10.65 -0.25 12.98
CA VAL A 125 -11.57 0.74 12.43
C VAL A 125 -13.04 0.39 12.64
N HIS A 126 -13.40 -0.90 12.70
CA HIS A 126 -14.80 -1.30 12.92
C HIS A 126 -15.21 -1.05 14.37
N LYS A 127 -14.35 -1.40 15.34
CA LYS A 127 -14.59 -1.06 16.75
C LYS A 127 -14.64 0.45 16.98
N LYS A 128 -13.77 1.20 16.31
CA LYS A 128 -13.77 2.67 16.41
C LYS A 128 -15.00 3.30 15.77
N HIS A 129 -15.47 2.77 14.63
CA HIS A 129 -16.72 3.19 14.01
C HIS A 129 -17.90 3.00 14.96
N GLU A 130 -18.06 1.80 15.52
CA GLU A 130 -19.10 1.50 16.51
C GLU A 130 -19.02 2.44 17.72
N SER A 131 -17.80 2.80 18.14
CA SER A 131 -17.59 3.75 19.24
C SER A 131 -18.08 5.15 18.89
N VAL A 132 -17.91 5.60 17.64
CA VAL A 132 -18.48 6.87 17.14
C VAL A 132 -20.00 6.83 17.18
N ILE A 133 -20.62 5.76 16.68
CA ILE A 133 -22.09 5.62 16.62
C ILE A 133 -22.72 5.56 18.01
N LYS A 134 -22.03 4.94 18.98
CA LYS A 134 -22.52 4.80 20.37
C LYS A 134 -22.28 6.03 21.26
N ARG A 135 -21.67 7.11 20.75
CA ARG A 135 -21.45 8.33 21.54
C ARG A 135 -22.77 8.97 21.97
N LYS A 136 -22.69 9.78 23.04
CA LYS A 136 -23.81 10.63 23.47
C LYS A 136 -24.23 11.53 22.30
N PRO A 137 -25.55 11.74 22.06
CA PRO A 137 -26.05 12.52 20.92
C PRO A 137 -25.38 13.89 20.73
N SER A 138 -25.12 14.62 21.82
CA SER A 138 -24.45 15.92 21.80
C SER A 138 -22.99 15.88 21.32
N LYS A 139 -22.39 14.70 21.28
CA LYS A 139 -20.99 14.45 20.96
C LYS A 139 -20.81 13.65 19.67
N VAL A 140 -21.87 13.10 19.07
CA VAL A 140 -21.74 12.20 17.89
C VAL A 140 -21.13 12.93 16.69
N THR A 141 -21.48 14.19 16.49
CA THR A 141 -21.06 15.00 15.32
C THR A 141 -20.33 16.29 15.70
N GLU A 142 -19.75 16.33 16.91
CA GLU A 142 -19.17 17.55 17.49
C GLU A 142 -18.03 18.12 16.64
N PHE A 143 -17.21 17.25 16.06
CA PHE A 143 -16.11 17.68 15.20
C PHE A 143 -16.62 18.18 13.84
N LEU A 144 -17.54 17.45 13.20
CA LEU A 144 -18.19 17.86 11.95
C LEU A 144 -18.91 19.20 12.11
N ASP A 145 -19.55 19.43 13.26
CA ASP A 145 -20.20 20.71 13.58
C ASP A 145 -19.19 21.85 13.70
N THR A 146 -18.02 21.58 14.27
CA THR A 146 -16.92 22.54 14.36
C THR A 146 -16.39 22.91 12.97
N LEU A 147 -16.17 21.92 12.11
CA LEU A 147 -15.75 22.15 10.71
C LEU A 147 -16.81 22.94 9.93
N ARG A 148 -18.10 22.59 10.11
CA ARG A 148 -19.22 23.32 9.49
C ARG A 148 -19.24 24.80 9.92
N LYS A 149 -19.06 25.08 11.22
CA LYS A 149 -19.00 26.45 11.74
C LYS A 149 -17.83 27.23 11.14
N ALA A 150 -16.64 26.63 11.08
CA ALA A 150 -15.46 27.27 10.49
C ALA A 150 -15.68 27.70 9.02
N ILE A 151 -16.33 26.85 8.21
CA ILE A 151 -16.68 27.18 6.81
C ILE A 151 -17.69 28.33 6.75
N ILE A 152 -18.72 28.32 7.60
CA ILE A 152 -19.73 29.38 7.65
C ILE A 152 -19.11 30.72 8.06
N GLU A 153 -18.23 30.72 9.06
CA GLU A 153 -17.54 31.93 9.53
C GLU A 153 -16.65 32.53 8.44
N GLU A 154 -15.88 31.70 7.73
CA GLU A 154 -15.05 32.14 6.61
C GLU A 154 -15.92 32.67 5.45
N SER A 155 -17.08 32.07 5.20
CA SER A 155 -18.04 32.54 4.20
C SER A 155 -18.62 33.91 4.54
N LYS A 156 -19.05 34.12 5.80
CA LYS A 156 -19.51 35.42 6.31
C LYS A 156 -18.43 36.49 6.23
N LYS A 157 -17.20 36.14 6.62
CA LYS A 157 -16.04 37.05 6.55
C LYS A 157 -15.78 37.55 5.12
N LYS A 158 -16.09 36.74 4.11
CA LYS A 158 -15.97 37.10 2.69
C LYS A 158 -17.23 37.74 2.09
N GLY A 159 -18.31 37.85 2.85
CA GLY A 159 -19.57 38.49 2.42
C GLY A 159 -20.43 37.65 1.48
N TYR A 160 -20.27 36.32 1.46
CA TYR A 160 -21.14 35.43 0.69
C TYR A 160 -22.44 35.06 1.43
N LEU A 161 -22.49 35.32 2.74
CA LEU A 161 -23.62 35.06 3.65
C LEU A 161 -23.93 36.29 4.51
#